data_AF-A0A4R9ETN4-F1
#
_entry.id   AF-A0A4R9ETN4-F1
#
_cell.length_a   1.000
_cell.length_b   1.000
_cell.length_c   1.000
_cell.angle_alpha   90.00
_cell.angle_beta   90.00
_cell.angle_gamma   90.00
#
_symmetry.space_group_name_H-M   'P 1'
#
loop_
_entity.id
_entity.type
_entity.pdbx_description
1 polymer ?
#
loop_
_entity_poly.entity_id
_entity_poly.type
_entity_poly.pdbx_seq_one_letter_code
_entity_poly.pdbx_strand_id
1 'polypeptide(L)'
;AGLGVLCGAILLVHPISSVAVVIGVVAFALPGLGRALPHWVATAVTAAVVAAAWPYYSVFSLVGDESVDWIHRQLYTEMPQRFWLAALGLPALYLRWRRDHKDPLILMFALECAVVAYGWLSGHYTYGRILGLTLVPLQFALAVELAAPRPWGTRRAALAGATALGACVGFFQIQAGAVVPRTLDPIGFDQPPRWPSYGWAASRLREGDVVLTDGYGPTRTIPAFGANLVAPAWPDPALDEGERNHRLQEVRDYLAPESTRADRKAIVRRYHVRWLLLSKDQRVPSEAVVVAWGPQTGEVLARVSG
;
A
#
# COMPACT_ATOMS: atom_id res chain seq x y z
N ALA A 1 27.36 1.89 11.25
CA ALA A 1 26.84 0.50 11.25
C ALA A 1 25.37 0.45 11.64
N GLY A 2 24.97 0.85 12.87
CA GLY A 2 23.56 0.75 13.33
C GLY A 2 22.52 1.37 12.40
N LEU A 3 22.78 2.59 11.88
CA LEU A 3 21.91 3.22 10.88
C LEU A 3 21.80 2.39 9.57
N GLY A 4 22.88 1.74 9.16
CA GLY A 4 22.89 0.89 7.96
C GLY A 4 22.08 -0.39 8.18
N VAL A 5 22.19 -1.01 9.36
CA VAL A 5 21.33 -2.15 9.74
C VAL A 5 19.86 -1.75 9.70
N LEU A 6 19.52 -0.57 10.26
CA LEU A 6 18.15 -0.07 10.24
C LEU A 6 17.64 0.19 8.82
N CYS A 7 18.44 0.86 7.96
CA CYS A 7 18.06 1.08 6.57
C CYS A 7 17.88 -0.24 5.80
N GLY A 8 18.77 -1.22 6.00
CA GLY A 8 18.66 -2.56 5.41
C GLY A 8 17.42 -3.31 5.89
N ALA A 9 17.11 -3.25 7.20
CA ALA A 9 15.90 -3.86 7.76
C ALA A 9 14.62 -3.21 7.22
N ILE A 10 14.58 -1.88 7.08
CA ILE A 10 13.43 -1.17 6.50
C ILE A 10 13.28 -1.53 5.02
N LEU A 11 14.39 -1.64 4.27
CA LEU A 11 14.39 -2.10 2.87
C LEU A 11 13.79 -3.50 2.74
N LEU A 12 14.14 -4.42 3.65
CA LEU A 12 13.57 -5.75 3.69
C LEU A 12 12.06 -5.68 4.01
N VAL A 13 11.67 -5.02 5.09
CA VAL A 13 10.25 -4.98 5.52
C VAL A 13 9.36 -4.25 4.51
N HIS A 14 9.80 -3.11 3.99
CA HIS A 14 9.00 -2.29 3.09
C HIS A 14 9.88 -1.46 2.13
N PRO A 15 10.20 -2.00 0.94
CA PRO A 15 11.15 -1.39 0.00
C PRO A 15 10.84 0.07 -0.34
N ILE A 16 9.57 0.41 -0.55
CA ILE A 16 9.18 1.78 -0.89
C ILE A 16 9.39 2.77 0.27
N SER A 17 9.10 2.37 1.51
CA SER A 17 9.35 3.25 2.67
C SER A 17 10.85 3.43 2.90
N SER A 18 11.66 2.44 2.53
CA SER A 18 13.11 2.55 2.62
C SER A 18 13.68 3.66 1.73
N VAL A 19 13.10 3.89 0.54
CA VAL A 19 13.49 5.00 -0.34
C VAL A 19 13.34 6.34 0.38
N ALA A 20 12.17 6.59 0.99
CA ALA A 20 11.95 7.83 1.73
C ALA A 20 12.82 7.95 2.99
N VAL A 21 13.09 6.85 3.69
CA VAL A 21 14.02 6.84 4.83
C VAL A 21 15.43 7.22 4.39
N VAL A 22 15.91 6.64 3.29
CA VAL A 22 17.22 6.97 2.72
C VAL A 22 17.25 8.44 2.28
N ILE A 23 16.19 8.93 1.63
CA ILE A 23 16.08 10.36 1.27
C ILE A 23 16.16 11.25 2.51
N GLY A 24 15.42 10.94 3.58
CA GLY A 24 15.48 11.66 4.84
C GLY A 24 16.90 11.67 5.41
N VAL A 25 17.53 10.50 5.53
CA VAL A 25 18.92 10.37 5.99
C VAL A 25 19.87 11.23 5.15
N VAL A 26 19.76 11.18 3.83
CA VAL A 26 20.58 11.97 2.90
C VAL A 26 20.31 13.46 3.07
N ALA A 27 19.06 13.88 3.19
CA ALA A 27 18.69 15.29 3.39
C ALA A 27 19.29 15.88 4.67
N PHE A 28 19.33 15.11 5.76
CA PHE A 28 19.99 15.54 7.00
C PHE A 28 21.52 15.45 6.94
N ALA A 29 22.08 14.53 6.14
CA ALA A 29 23.51 14.31 6.03
C ALA A 29 24.23 15.29 5.08
N LEU A 30 23.57 15.68 3.98
CA LEU A 30 24.10 16.49 2.89
C LEU A 30 24.84 17.76 3.34
N PRO A 31 24.33 18.55 4.31
CA PRO A 31 25.00 19.76 4.74
C PRO A 31 26.38 19.53 5.39
N GLY A 32 26.68 18.31 5.85
CA GLY A 32 27.92 17.94 6.58
C GLY A 32 28.71 16.78 6.00
N LEU A 33 28.45 16.39 4.73
CA LEU A 33 28.91 15.12 4.15
C LEU A 33 30.45 14.94 4.15
N GLY A 34 31.20 16.03 3.97
CA GLY A 34 32.65 15.99 3.72
C GLY A 34 33.49 15.38 4.84
N ARG A 35 33.11 15.55 6.11
CA ARG A 35 33.88 15.00 7.26
C ARG A 35 33.44 13.60 7.68
N ALA A 36 32.28 13.14 7.21
CA ALA A 36 31.65 11.90 7.64
C ALA A 36 31.53 10.84 6.53
N LEU A 37 32.11 11.09 5.35
CA LEU A 37 32.07 10.18 4.20
C LEU A 37 32.38 8.71 4.54
N PRO A 38 33.42 8.35 5.31
CA PRO A 38 33.67 6.94 5.65
C PRO A 38 32.53 6.32 6.47
N HIS A 39 31.87 7.09 7.33
CA HIS A 39 30.72 6.62 8.11
C HIS A 39 29.48 6.41 7.23
N TRP A 40 29.30 7.25 6.22
CA TRP A 40 28.21 7.10 5.23
C TRP A 40 28.44 5.92 4.31
N VAL A 41 29.68 5.70 3.85
CA VAL A 41 30.07 4.49 3.10
C VAL A 41 29.83 3.25 3.96
N ALA A 42 30.29 3.25 5.22
CA ALA A 42 30.04 2.13 6.13
C ALA A 42 28.53 1.88 6.35
N THR A 43 27.72 2.94 6.40
CA THR A 43 26.25 2.84 6.51
C THR A 43 25.64 2.18 5.27
N ALA A 44 26.03 2.62 4.07
CA ALA A 44 25.57 2.04 2.81
C ALA A 44 25.99 0.57 2.65
N VAL A 45 27.25 0.25 2.94
CA VAL A 45 27.77 -1.13 2.89
C VAL A 45 27.03 -2.02 3.90
N THR A 46 26.82 -1.55 5.13
CA THR A 46 26.09 -2.33 6.14
C THR A 46 24.64 -2.61 5.69
N ALA A 47 23.95 -1.62 5.11
CA ALA A 47 22.60 -1.82 4.58
C ALA A 47 22.57 -2.85 3.45
N ALA A 48 23.53 -2.79 2.52
CA ALA A 48 23.65 -3.75 1.43
C ALA A 48 23.95 -5.17 1.93
N VAL A 49 24.84 -5.32 2.94
CA VAL A 49 25.13 -6.61 3.56
C VAL A 49 23.90 -7.20 4.24
N VAL A 50 23.11 -6.39 4.97
CA VAL A 50 21.86 -6.85 5.58
C VAL A 50 20.86 -7.32 4.52
N ALA A 51 20.70 -6.57 3.43
CA ALA A 51 19.81 -6.96 2.34
C ALA A 51 20.29 -8.24 1.62
N ALA A 52 21.59 -8.38 1.40
CA ALA A 52 22.19 -9.54 0.74
C ALA A 52 22.23 -10.81 1.61
N ALA A 53 22.30 -10.65 2.93
CA ALA A 53 22.31 -11.76 3.88
C ALA A 53 20.90 -12.31 4.19
N TRP A 54 19.84 -11.70 3.66
CA TRP A 54 18.47 -12.13 3.93
C TRP A 54 18.14 -13.44 3.21
N PRO A 55 17.74 -14.51 3.94
CA PRO A 55 17.67 -15.85 3.36
C PRO A 55 16.35 -16.17 2.67
N TYR A 56 15.30 -15.37 2.88
CA TYR A 56 13.94 -15.71 2.45
C TYR A 56 13.61 -15.29 1.02
N TYR A 57 14.14 -14.15 0.57
CA TYR A 57 13.99 -13.66 -0.80
C TYR A 57 15.09 -12.63 -1.12
N SER A 58 15.32 -12.38 -2.41
CA SER A 58 16.29 -11.38 -2.86
C SER A 58 15.60 -10.04 -3.11
N VAL A 59 15.93 -8.99 -2.35
CA VAL A 59 15.43 -7.63 -2.63
C VAL A 59 15.90 -7.12 -4.00
N PHE A 60 17.03 -7.61 -4.49
CA PHE A 60 17.58 -7.18 -5.77
C PHE A 60 16.73 -7.61 -6.96
N SER A 61 15.86 -8.61 -6.81
CA SER A 61 14.90 -8.97 -7.87
C SER A 61 13.77 -7.96 -8.04
N LEU A 62 13.58 -7.06 -7.07
CA LEU A 62 12.58 -5.97 -7.16
C LEU A 62 13.04 -4.85 -8.10
N VAL A 63 14.34 -4.78 -8.41
CA VAL A 63 14.89 -3.74 -9.29
C VAL A 63 14.44 -4.03 -10.72
N GLY A 64 13.58 -3.15 -11.26
CA GLY A 64 13.03 -3.29 -12.61
C GLY A 64 11.84 -4.25 -12.71
N ASP A 65 11.25 -4.66 -11.59
CA ASP A 65 9.99 -5.42 -11.61
C ASP A 65 8.81 -4.48 -11.93
N GLU A 66 8.14 -4.76 -13.04
CA GLU A 66 7.00 -3.98 -13.57
C GLU A 66 5.64 -4.62 -13.25
N SER A 67 5.60 -5.75 -12.53
CA SER A 67 4.39 -6.57 -12.28
C SER A 67 3.21 -5.77 -11.70
N VAL A 68 3.50 -4.69 -10.98
CA VAL A 68 2.53 -3.83 -10.30
C VAL A 68 2.42 -2.42 -10.88
N ASP A 69 3.22 -2.08 -11.90
CA ASP A 69 3.30 -0.70 -12.42
C ASP A 69 1.98 -0.22 -13.04
N TRP A 70 1.23 -1.11 -13.68
CA TRP A 70 -0.09 -0.76 -14.23
C TRP A 70 -1.08 -0.31 -13.14
N ILE A 71 -1.01 -0.90 -11.95
CA ILE A 71 -1.84 -0.51 -10.78
C ILE A 71 -1.38 0.86 -10.29
N HIS A 72 -0.07 1.04 -10.16
CA HIS A 72 0.50 2.27 -9.62
C HIS A 72 0.40 3.47 -10.57
N ARG A 73 0.17 3.26 -11.87
CA ARG A 73 -0.10 4.33 -12.82
C ARG A 73 -1.27 5.21 -12.38
N GLN A 74 -2.27 4.64 -11.71
CA GLN A 74 -3.40 5.41 -11.17
C GLN A 74 -2.94 6.45 -10.14
N LEU A 75 -1.82 6.27 -9.44
CA LEU A 75 -1.29 7.25 -8.49
C LEU A 75 -0.86 8.56 -9.16
N TYR A 76 -0.51 8.50 -10.45
CA TYR A 76 -0.11 9.67 -11.23
C TYR A 76 -1.29 10.43 -11.85
N THR A 77 -2.51 9.90 -11.76
CA THR A 77 -3.71 10.57 -12.29
C THR A 77 -4.35 11.48 -11.25
N GLU A 78 -4.92 12.60 -11.70
CA GLU A 78 -5.71 13.51 -10.86
C GLU A 78 -4.95 14.06 -9.63
N MET A 79 -3.63 14.25 -9.75
CA MET A 79 -2.80 14.74 -8.65
C MET A 79 -3.33 16.03 -8.00
N PRO A 80 -3.80 17.06 -8.75
CA PRO A 80 -4.35 18.25 -8.13
C PRO A 80 -5.55 17.93 -7.24
N GLN A 81 -6.48 17.10 -7.71
CA GLN A 81 -7.67 16.72 -6.96
C GLN A 81 -7.31 15.95 -5.68
N ARG A 82 -6.27 15.12 -5.73
CA ARG A 82 -5.85 14.27 -4.61
C ARG A 82 -4.96 14.98 -3.60
N PHE A 83 -4.16 15.96 -4.03
CA PHE A 83 -3.07 16.52 -3.23
C PHE A 83 -3.12 18.04 -3.05
N TRP A 84 -4.16 18.74 -3.51
CA TRP A 84 -4.26 20.21 -3.39
C TRP A 84 -4.09 20.71 -1.95
N LEU A 85 -4.54 19.97 -0.94
CA LEU A 85 -4.39 20.34 0.47
C LEU A 85 -2.92 20.49 0.88
N ALA A 86 -2.04 19.64 0.35
CA ALA A 86 -0.61 19.72 0.65
C ALA A 86 0.03 20.98 0.06
N ALA A 87 -0.54 21.54 -1.01
CA ALA A 87 -0.06 22.78 -1.64
C ALA A 87 -0.12 23.99 -0.68
N LEU A 88 -0.96 23.93 0.37
CA LEU A 88 -1.00 24.94 1.44
C LEU A 88 0.33 25.03 2.22
N GLY A 89 1.16 23.99 2.18
CA GLY A 89 2.50 24.00 2.76
C GLY A 89 3.57 24.66 1.88
N LEU A 90 3.31 24.90 0.60
CA LEU A 90 4.30 25.50 -0.33
C LEU A 90 4.78 26.88 0.12
N PRO A 91 3.93 27.81 0.60
CA PRO A 91 4.42 29.10 1.10
C PRO A 91 5.37 28.96 2.29
N ALA A 92 5.06 28.04 3.23
CA ALA A 92 5.91 27.79 4.39
C ALA A 92 7.25 27.18 3.95
N LEU A 93 7.21 26.20 3.05
CA LEU A 93 8.40 25.58 2.47
C LEU A 93 9.27 26.63 1.74
N TYR A 94 8.66 27.48 0.92
CA TYR A 94 9.37 28.57 0.23
C TYR A 94 10.07 29.54 1.19
N LEU A 95 9.42 29.89 2.31
CA LEU A 95 10.03 30.74 3.33
C LEU A 95 11.23 30.06 4.01
N ARG A 96 11.23 28.72 4.16
CA ARG A 96 12.39 27.98 4.64
C ARG A 96 13.52 28.01 3.62
N TRP A 97 13.21 27.74 2.34
CA TRP A 97 14.20 27.78 1.26
C TRP A 97 14.93 29.13 1.15
N ARG A 98 14.20 30.24 1.31
CA ARG A 98 14.75 31.59 1.29
C ARG A 98 15.72 31.87 2.45
N ARG A 99 15.58 31.14 3.57
CA ARG A 99 16.45 31.28 4.75
C ARG A 99 17.65 30.32 4.67
N ASP A 100 17.39 29.08 4.30
CA ASP A 100 18.40 28.05 4.14
C ASP A 100 18.02 27.08 3.02
N HIS A 101 18.84 27.06 1.96
CA HIS A 101 18.64 26.15 0.82
C HIS A 101 19.07 24.71 1.14
N LYS A 102 19.78 24.51 2.25
CA LYS A 102 20.20 23.20 2.76
C LYS A 102 19.26 22.66 3.85
N ASP A 103 18.13 23.35 4.08
CA ASP A 103 17.13 22.93 5.03
C ASP A 103 16.64 21.50 4.69
N PRO A 104 16.65 20.56 5.66
CA PRO A 104 16.29 19.17 5.39
C PRO A 104 14.91 18.98 4.77
N LEU A 105 13.91 19.81 5.10
CA LEU A 105 12.58 19.68 4.50
C LEU A 105 12.58 20.07 3.02
N ILE A 106 13.41 21.03 2.63
CA ILE A 106 13.60 21.41 1.21
C ILE A 106 14.25 20.26 0.45
N LEU A 107 15.33 19.70 1.01
CA LEU A 107 16.07 18.61 0.37
C LEU A 107 15.21 17.34 0.27
N MET A 108 14.46 16.99 1.31
CA MET A 108 13.50 15.88 1.26
C MET A 108 12.47 16.09 0.15
N PHE A 109 11.79 17.25 0.15
CA PHE A 109 10.77 17.54 -0.87
C PHE A 109 11.34 17.44 -2.29
N ALA A 110 12.51 18.05 -2.53
CA ALA A 110 13.14 18.05 -3.84
C ALA A 110 13.56 16.65 -4.30
N LEU A 111 14.16 15.85 -3.41
CA LEU A 111 14.60 14.49 -3.71
C LEU A 111 13.42 13.54 -3.93
N GLU A 112 12.37 13.65 -3.13
CA GLU A 112 11.15 12.86 -3.31
C GLU A 112 10.43 13.24 -4.61
N CYS A 113 10.34 14.54 -4.94
CA CYS A 113 9.84 15.00 -6.24
C CYS A 113 10.67 14.46 -7.40
N ALA A 114 12.00 14.37 -7.26
CA ALA A 114 12.87 13.77 -8.28
C ALA A 114 12.57 12.27 -8.48
N VAL A 115 12.32 11.52 -7.41
CA VAL A 115 11.93 10.10 -7.49
C VAL A 115 10.58 9.93 -8.16
N VAL A 116 9.59 10.75 -7.80
CA VAL A 116 8.27 10.74 -8.44
C VAL A 116 8.38 11.08 -9.93
N ALA A 117 9.16 12.10 -10.27
CA ALA A 117 9.40 12.49 -11.67
C ALA A 117 10.11 11.39 -12.45
N TYR A 118 11.11 10.72 -11.84
CA TYR A 118 11.75 9.55 -12.43
C TYR A 118 10.74 8.44 -12.72
N GLY A 119 9.86 8.09 -11.77
CA GLY A 119 8.83 7.07 -11.99
C GLY A 119 7.87 7.40 -13.14
N TRP A 120 7.50 8.67 -13.30
CA TRP A 120 6.69 9.11 -14.42
C TRP A 120 7.43 9.00 -15.76
N LEU A 121 8.65 9.54 -15.83
CA LEU A 121 9.42 9.65 -17.08
C LEU A 121 9.98 8.31 -17.55
N SER A 122 10.33 7.42 -16.62
CA SER A 122 10.87 6.08 -16.93
C SER A 122 9.78 5.05 -17.23
N GLY A 123 8.52 5.32 -16.87
CA GLY A 123 7.44 4.33 -16.94
C GLY A 123 7.35 3.42 -15.71
N HIS A 124 8.29 3.53 -14.76
CA HIS A 124 8.27 2.78 -13.50
C HIS A 124 7.32 3.39 -12.47
N TYR A 125 6.01 3.19 -12.68
CA TYR A 125 4.98 3.85 -11.88
C TYR A 125 4.94 3.42 -10.40
N THR A 126 5.60 2.33 -10.02
CA THR A 126 5.84 1.92 -8.62
C THR A 126 6.35 3.07 -7.75
N TYR A 127 7.19 3.96 -8.28
CA TYR A 127 7.70 5.12 -7.54
C TYR A 127 6.64 6.17 -7.25
N GLY A 128 5.45 6.09 -7.87
CA GLY A 128 4.30 6.90 -7.53
C GLY A 128 3.84 6.69 -6.08
N ARG A 129 4.20 5.57 -5.46
CA ARG A 129 3.95 5.32 -4.03
C ARG A 129 4.69 6.30 -3.10
N ILE A 130 5.72 6.98 -3.60
CA ILE A 130 6.43 8.06 -2.88
C ILE A 130 5.61 9.36 -2.83
N LEU A 131 4.57 9.51 -3.67
CA LEU A 131 3.72 10.72 -3.67
C LEU A 131 3.06 11.03 -2.32
N GLY A 132 2.79 10.03 -1.48
CA GLY A 132 2.30 10.32 -0.13
C GLY A 132 3.37 10.95 0.76
N LEU A 133 4.63 10.56 0.55
CA LEU A 133 5.79 10.97 1.34
C LEU A 133 6.30 12.34 0.89
N THR A 134 6.22 12.67 -0.41
CA THR A 134 6.50 14.04 -0.93
C THR A 134 5.68 15.12 -0.24
N LEU A 135 4.52 14.80 0.33
CA LEU A 135 3.65 15.78 1.01
C LEU A 135 4.11 16.04 2.46
N VAL A 136 4.87 15.12 3.05
CA VAL A 136 5.28 15.18 4.45
C VAL A 136 6.13 16.43 4.72
N PRO A 137 7.15 16.79 3.92
CA PRO A 137 7.90 18.02 4.13
C PRO A 137 7.03 19.29 4.07
N LEU A 138 6.02 19.32 3.19
CA LEU A 138 5.08 20.44 3.10
C LEU A 138 4.24 20.59 4.36
N GLN A 139 3.73 19.48 4.89
CA GLN A 139 2.94 19.45 6.13
C GLN A 139 3.77 19.88 7.34
N PHE A 140 5.00 19.37 7.46
CA PHE A 140 5.91 19.77 8.55
C PHE A 140 6.33 21.23 8.44
N ALA A 141 6.66 21.72 7.24
CA ALA A 141 7.03 23.13 7.04
C ALA A 141 5.87 24.05 7.47
N LEU A 142 4.64 23.70 7.08
CA LEU A 142 3.43 24.42 7.49
C LEU A 142 3.22 24.37 9.00
N ALA A 143 3.29 23.18 9.60
CA ALA A 143 3.10 22.99 11.03
C ALA A 143 4.10 23.80 11.86
N VAL A 144 5.39 23.79 11.47
CA VAL A 144 6.44 24.57 12.15
C VAL A 144 6.18 26.08 12.04
N GLU A 145 5.77 26.57 10.86
CA GLU A 145 5.48 28.00 10.67
C GLU A 145 4.24 28.44 11.49
N LEU A 146 3.23 27.56 11.60
CA LEU A 146 2.00 27.80 12.37
C LEU A 146 2.15 27.53 13.89
N ALA A 147 3.17 26.81 14.32
CA ALA A 147 3.48 26.60 15.73
C ALA A 147 4.31 27.75 16.34
N ALA A 148 4.75 28.72 15.53
CA ALA A 148 5.56 29.83 16.00
C ALA A 148 4.84 30.69 17.06
N PRO A 149 5.58 31.24 18.05
CA PRO A 149 4.99 32.09 19.09
C PRO A 149 4.17 33.27 18.52
N ARG A 150 3.12 33.63 19.25
CA ARG A 150 2.26 34.80 18.97
C ARG A 150 2.85 36.07 19.62
N PRO A 151 2.49 37.28 19.13
CA PRO A 151 1.55 37.57 18.05
C PRO A 151 2.09 37.27 16.65
N TRP A 152 1.19 36.96 15.72
CA TRP A 152 1.53 36.72 14.32
C TRP A 152 1.37 37.99 13.50
N GLY A 153 2.28 38.21 12.55
CA GLY A 153 2.08 39.19 11.48
C GLY A 153 0.99 38.75 10.49
N THR A 154 0.54 39.68 9.65
CA THR A 154 -0.58 39.48 8.69
C THR A 154 -0.39 38.26 7.78
N ARG A 155 0.83 38.01 7.29
CA ARG A 155 1.15 36.88 6.41
C ARG A 155 0.89 35.52 7.07
N ARG A 156 1.34 35.35 8.33
CA ARG A 156 1.16 34.09 9.05
C ARG A 156 -0.29 33.90 9.50
N ALA A 157 -0.97 34.99 9.86
CA ALA A 157 -2.41 34.95 10.11
C ALA A 157 -3.20 34.53 8.87
N ALA A 158 -2.86 35.06 7.69
CA ALA A 158 -3.48 34.65 6.42
C ALA A 158 -3.20 33.17 6.10
N LEU A 159 -1.96 32.70 6.29
CA LEU A 159 -1.61 31.30 6.11
C LEU A 159 -2.39 30.37 7.06
N ALA A 160 -2.55 30.78 8.32
CA ALA A 160 -3.35 30.04 9.29
C ALA A 160 -4.83 29.97 8.89
N GLY A 161 -5.40 31.10 8.45
CA GLY A 161 -6.77 31.16 7.95
C GLY A 161 -6.98 30.27 6.70
N ALA A 162 -6.06 30.32 5.74
CA ALA A 162 -6.08 29.47 4.56
C ALA A 162 -5.95 27.98 4.91
N THR A 163 -5.10 27.65 5.90
CA THR A 163 -4.93 26.27 6.39
C THR A 163 -6.19 25.75 7.07
N ALA A 164 -6.80 26.56 7.94
CA ALA A 164 -8.05 26.19 8.61
C ALA A 164 -9.19 26.01 7.60
N LEU A 165 -9.34 26.95 6.66
CA LEU A 165 -10.33 26.83 5.59
C LEU A 165 -10.09 25.60 4.73
N GLY A 166 -8.84 25.36 4.32
CA GLY A 166 -8.44 24.18 3.56
C GLY A 166 -8.77 22.88 4.29
N ALA A 167 -8.44 22.77 5.57
CA ALA A 167 -8.77 21.61 6.40
C ALA A 167 -10.28 21.37 6.49
N CYS A 168 -11.07 22.43 6.69
CA CYS A 168 -12.53 22.33 6.68
C CYS A 168 -13.07 21.86 5.32
N VAL A 169 -12.63 22.47 4.23
CA VAL A 169 -13.05 22.07 2.87
C VAL A 169 -12.65 20.62 2.58
N GLY A 170 -11.41 20.24 2.91
CA GLY A 170 -10.93 18.87 2.75
C GLY A 170 -11.73 17.85 3.55
N PHE A 171 -12.08 18.20 4.80
CA PHE A 171 -12.96 17.36 5.63
C PHE A 171 -14.32 17.17 4.95
N PHE A 172 -14.99 18.25 4.54
CA PHE A 172 -16.32 18.16 3.93
C PHE A 172 -16.33 17.47 2.57
N GLN A 173 -15.26 17.59 1.79
CA GLN A 173 -15.17 16.94 0.48
C GLN A 173 -14.86 15.45 0.56
N ILE A 174 -14.01 15.02 1.50
CA ILE A 174 -13.42 13.67 1.46
C ILE A 174 -13.78 12.81 2.69
N GLN A 175 -13.89 13.41 3.88
CA GLN A 175 -13.96 12.67 5.14
C GLN A 175 -15.33 12.73 5.81
N ALA A 176 -16.19 13.70 5.45
CA ALA A 176 -17.48 13.89 6.09
C ALA A 176 -18.36 12.63 6.00
N GLY A 177 -18.38 11.94 4.86
CA GLY A 177 -19.13 10.70 4.70
C GLY A 177 -18.63 9.55 5.59
N ALA A 178 -17.41 9.61 6.14
CA ALA A 178 -16.93 8.61 7.09
C ALA A 178 -17.40 8.87 8.54
N VAL A 179 -17.77 10.11 8.86
CA VAL A 179 -18.07 10.55 10.24
C VAL A 179 -19.55 10.89 10.43
N VAL A 180 -20.18 11.48 9.41
CA VAL A 180 -21.60 11.88 9.44
C VAL A 180 -22.46 10.66 9.06
N PRO A 181 -23.30 10.14 9.97
CA PRO A 181 -24.21 9.05 9.64
C PRO A 181 -25.20 9.47 8.55
N ARG A 182 -25.58 8.54 7.66
CA ARG A 182 -26.57 8.80 6.59
C ARG A 182 -27.88 9.43 7.09
N THR A 183 -28.31 9.14 8.33
CA THR A 183 -29.53 9.71 8.91
C THR A 183 -29.41 11.18 9.27
N LEU A 184 -28.19 11.71 9.36
CA LEU A 184 -27.87 13.10 9.71
C LEU A 184 -27.20 13.84 8.54
N ASP A 185 -27.20 13.24 7.35
CA ASP A 185 -26.52 13.76 6.17
C ASP A 185 -27.54 14.35 5.18
N PRO A 186 -27.79 15.67 5.20
CA PRO A 186 -28.71 16.31 4.27
C PRO A 186 -28.09 16.55 2.89
N ILE A 187 -26.77 16.40 2.74
CA ILE A 187 -26.03 16.70 1.51
C ILE A 187 -25.83 15.43 0.68
N GLY A 188 -25.80 14.27 1.31
CA GLY A 188 -25.57 12.98 0.66
C GLY A 188 -24.09 12.77 0.36
N PHE A 189 -23.24 12.95 1.36
CA PHE A 189 -21.81 12.66 1.26
C PHE A 189 -21.56 11.19 0.88
N ASP A 190 -20.54 10.97 0.05
CA ASP A 190 -20.10 9.62 -0.30
C ASP A 190 -19.61 8.88 0.95
N GLN A 191 -20.33 7.82 1.30
CA GLN A 191 -20.02 7.01 2.48
C GLN A 191 -18.99 5.95 2.10
N PRO A 192 -18.01 5.64 2.98
CA PRO A 192 -17.07 4.55 2.74
C PRO A 192 -17.78 3.25 2.37
N PRO A 193 -17.21 2.45 1.44
CA PRO A 193 -17.82 1.20 1.04
C PRO A 193 -17.94 0.27 2.25
N ARG A 194 -19.12 -0.32 2.43
CA ARG A 194 -19.35 -1.34 3.46
C ARG A 194 -18.99 -2.69 2.88
N TRP A 195 -17.81 -3.19 3.24
CA TRP A 195 -17.39 -4.53 2.84
C TRP A 195 -18.22 -5.58 3.59
N PRO A 196 -18.69 -6.65 2.91
CA PRO A 196 -19.37 -7.73 3.59
C PRO A 196 -18.42 -8.40 4.58
N SER A 197 -18.96 -8.75 5.76
CA SER A 197 -18.20 -9.54 6.72
C SER A 197 -18.16 -11.00 6.27
N TYR A 198 -16.97 -11.58 6.23
CA TYR A 198 -16.76 -13.01 6.00
C TYR A 198 -16.73 -13.82 7.31
N GLY A 199 -17.18 -13.25 8.43
CA GLY A 199 -17.24 -13.94 9.73
C GLY A 199 -18.06 -15.25 9.70
N TRP A 200 -19.11 -15.30 8.87
CA TRP A 200 -19.91 -16.51 8.66
C TRP A 200 -19.07 -17.67 8.09
N ALA A 201 -18.19 -17.38 7.14
CA ALA A 201 -17.27 -18.36 6.55
C ALA A 201 -16.12 -18.64 7.52
N ALA A 202 -15.49 -17.59 8.05
CA ALA A 202 -14.35 -17.67 8.96
C ALA A 202 -14.63 -18.51 10.22
N SER A 203 -15.87 -18.47 10.73
CA SER A 203 -16.29 -19.31 11.87
C SER A 203 -16.15 -20.83 11.63
N ARG A 204 -15.96 -21.26 10.38
CA ARG A 204 -15.78 -22.65 9.96
C ARG A 204 -14.35 -22.98 9.56
N LEU A 205 -13.54 -21.96 9.26
CA LEU A 205 -12.16 -22.10 8.84
C LEU A 205 -11.27 -22.31 10.08
N ARG A 206 -10.15 -23.00 9.88
CA ARG A 206 -9.05 -23.03 10.85
C ARG A 206 -7.87 -22.26 10.28
N GLU A 207 -7.02 -21.77 11.16
CA GLU A 207 -5.74 -21.19 10.76
C GLU A 207 -4.94 -22.20 9.93
N GLY A 208 -4.36 -21.72 8.82
CA GLY A 208 -3.63 -22.55 7.86
C GLY A 208 -4.50 -23.28 6.84
N ASP A 209 -5.83 -23.35 7.00
CA ASP A 209 -6.72 -23.96 6.00
C ASP A 209 -6.55 -23.25 4.64
N VAL A 210 -6.51 -24.03 3.55
CA VAL A 210 -6.41 -23.48 2.19
C VAL A 210 -7.79 -23.33 1.56
N VAL A 211 -8.07 -22.13 1.11
CA VAL A 211 -9.31 -21.72 0.43
C VAL A 211 -9.03 -21.44 -1.05
N LEU A 212 -9.85 -22.02 -1.93
CA LEU A 212 -9.88 -21.72 -3.36
C LEU A 212 -11.05 -20.78 -3.65
N THR A 213 -10.75 -19.62 -4.25
CA THR A 213 -11.72 -18.59 -4.61
C THR A 213 -11.14 -17.68 -5.69
N ASP A 214 -11.97 -17.19 -6.60
CA ASP A 214 -11.67 -16.11 -7.55
C ASP A 214 -12.44 -14.81 -7.22
N GLY A 215 -13.29 -14.82 -6.20
CA GLY A 215 -14.08 -13.68 -5.78
C GLY A 215 -13.21 -12.50 -5.31
N TYR A 216 -13.59 -11.28 -5.73
CA TYR A 216 -12.85 -10.06 -5.40
C TYR A 216 -12.74 -9.79 -3.88
N GLY A 217 -13.87 -9.92 -3.16
CA GLY A 217 -13.98 -9.72 -1.72
C GLY A 217 -13.30 -10.81 -0.89
N PRO A 218 -13.61 -12.11 -1.14
CA PRO A 218 -13.00 -13.24 -0.43
C PRO A 218 -11.49 -13.22 -0.47
N THR A 219 -10.91 -13.03 -1.66
CA THR A 219 -9.46 -13.03 -1.89
C THR A 219 -8.72 -11.94 -1.11
N ARG A 220 -9.41 -10.88 -0.68
CA ARG A 220 -8.84 -9.76 0.11
C ARG A 220 -9.13 -9.83 1.60
N THR A 221 -10.13 -10.61 2.00
CA THR A 221 -10.64 -10.58 3.38
C THR A 221 -10.39 -11.88 4.13
N ILE A 222 -10.49 -13.02 3.45
CA ILE A 222 -10.30 -14.34 4.07
C ILE A 222 -8.91 -14.53 4.68
N PRO A 223 -7.81 -14.05 4.05
CA PRO A 223 -6.48 -14.13 4.67
C PRO A 223 -6.37 -13.46 6.03
N ALA A 224 -7.17 -12.41 6.29
CA ALA A 224 -7.18 -11.72 7.57
C ALA A 224 -7.71 -12.60 8.73
N PHE A 225 -8.35 -13.73 8.41
CA PHE A 225 -8.79 -14.72 9.39
C PHE A 225 -7.81 -15.90 9.55
N GLY A 226 -6.60 -15.81 8.99
CA GLY A 226 -5.55 -16.84 9.12
C GLY A 226 -5.67 -18.00 8.12
N ALA A 227 -6.57 -17.91 7.15
CA ALA A 227 -6.69 -18.89 6.06
C ALA A 227 -5.73 -18.55 4.90
N ASN A 228 -5.18 -19.57 4.26
CA ASN A 228 -4.34 -19.43 3.09
C ASN A 228 -5.18 -19.44 1.82
N LEU A 229 -4.72 -18.76 0.77
CA LEU A 229 -5.29 -18.87 -0.57
C LEU A 229 -4.40 -19.75 -1.45
N VAL A 230 -5.00 -20.47 -2.39
CA VAL A 230 -4.25 -21.18 -3.44
C VAL A 230 -3.33 -20.19 -4.17
N ALA A 231 -3.90 -19.05 -4.57
CA ALA A 231 -3.16 -17.96 -5.18
C ALA A 231 -3.36 -16.66 -4.38
N PRO A 232 -2.30 -16.03 -3.88
CA PRO A 232 -2.39 -14.75 -3.20
C PRO A 232 -2.96 -13.63 -4.08
N ALA A 233 -3.75 -12.75 -3.47
CA ALA A 233 -4.37 -11.60 -4.13
C ALA A 233 -3.35 -10.66 -4.78
N TRP A 234 -2.18 -10.54 -4.17
CA TRP A 234 -1.13 -9.60 -4.51
C TRP A 234 0.19 -10.34 -4.71
N PRO A 235 1.13 -9.78 -5.51
CA PRO A 235 2.51 -10.28 -5.55
C PRO A 235 3.13 -10.32 -4.16
N ASP A 236 3.90 -11.36 -3.87
CA ASP A 236 4.58 -11.59 -2.61
C ASP A 236 6.06 -11.85 -2.91
N PRO A 237 7.02 -11.13 -2.31
CA PRO A 237 8.45 -11.38 -2.52
C PRO A 237 8.89 -12.82 -2.20
N ALA A 238 8.15 -13.55 -1.36
CA ALA A 238 8.43 -14.95 -1.03
C ALA A 238 7.85 -15.96 -2.04
N LEU A 239 7.05 -15.52 -3.02
CA LEU A 239 6.45 -16.35 -4.06
C LEU A 239 6.82 -15.80 -5.44
N ASP A 240 7.51 -16.62 -6.24
CA ASP A 240 7.81 -16.26 -7.63
C ASP A 240 6.53 -15.88 -8.40
N GLU A 241 6.57 -14.79 -9.16
CA GLU A 241 5.39 -14.25 -9.84
C GLU A 241 4.90 -15.18 -10.96
N GLY A 242 5.81 -15.93 -11.60
CA GLY A 242 5.44 -16.98 -12.56
C GLY A 242 4.65 -18.10 -11.90
N GLU A 243 5.11 -18.56 -10.74
CA GLU A 243 4.39 -19.55 -9.92
C GLU A 243 3.04 -19.00 -9.42
N ARG A 244 2.97 -17.75 -8.94
CA ARG A 244 1.71 -17.11 -8.56
C ARG A 244 0.72 -17.08 -9.73
N ASN A 245 1.16 -16.71 -10.92
CA ASN A 245 0.33 -16.67 -12.12
C ASN A 245 -0.13 -18.06 -12.56
N HIS A 246 0.72 -19.07 -12.43
CA HIS A 246 0.35 -20.46 -12.64
C HIS A 246 -0.75 -20.90 -11.64
N ARG A 247 -0.61 -20.59 -10.35
CA ARG A 247 -1.65 -20.88 -9.35
C ARG A 247 -2.96 -20.15 -9.63
N LEU A 248 -2.91 -18.90 -10.08
CA LEU A 248 -4.12 -18.17 -10.51
C LEU A 248 -4.80 -18.84 -11.69
N GLN A 249 -4.03 -19.38 -12.63
CA GLN A 249 -4.59 -20.16 -13.73
C GLN A 249 -5.24 -21.44 -13.22
N GLU A 250 -4.61 -22.17 -12.30
CA GLU A 250 -5.21 -23.39 -11.73
C GLU A 250 -6.46 -23.11 -10.89
N VAL A 251 -6.58 -21.95 -10.25
CA VAL A 251 -7.85 -21.51 -9.64
C VAL A 251 -8.95 -21.34 -10.70
N ARG A 252 -8.63 -20.68 -11.82
CA ARG A 252 -9.57 -20.51 -12.94
C ARG A 252 -9.96 -21.86 -13.54
N ASP A 253 -8.98 -22.72 -13.80
CA ASP A 253 -9.19 -24.05 -14.35
C ASP A 253 -10.00 -24.92 -13.38
N TYR A 254 -9.83 -24.81 -12.07
CA TYR A 254 -10.69 -25.52 -11.12
C TYR A 254 -12.17 -25.09 -11.25
N LEU A 255 -12.41 -23.79 -11.38
CA LEU A 255 -13.74 -23.19 -11.38
C LEU A 255 -14.43 -23.23 -12.76
N ALA A 256 -13.70 -23.57 -13.82
CA ALA A 256 -14.27 -23.60 -15.15
C ALA A 256 -15.37 -24.68 -15.29
N PRO A 257 -16.47 -24.41 -16.01
CA PRO A 257 -17.59 -25.35 -16.18
C PRO A 257 -17.19 -26.70 -16.80
N GLU A 258 -16.24 -26.67 -17.73
CA GLU A 258 -15.74 -27.82 -18.49
C GLU A 258 -14.78 -28.72 -17.72
N SER A 259 -14.32 -28.29 -16.56
CA SER A 259 -13.27 -28.98 -15.81
C SER A 259 -13.75 -30.33 -15.30
N THR A 260 -12.91 -31.35 -15.51
CA THR A 260 -13.25 -32.70 -15.09
C THR A 260 -13.02 -32.87 -13.60
N ARG A 261 -13.69 -33.87 -13.01
CA ARG A 261 -13.47 -34.25 -11.62
C ARG A 261 -12.01 -34.66 -11.36
N ALA A 262 -11.33 -35.24 -12.36
CA ALA A 262 -9.93 -35.65 -12.23
C ALA A 262 -9.00 -34.43 -12.11
N ASP A 263 -9.20 -33.42 -12.95
CA ASP A 263 -8.41 -32.19 -12.95
C ASP A 263 -8.60 -31.42 -11.64
N ARG A 264 -9.86 -31.25 -11.21
CA ARG A 264 -10.20 -30.61 -9.93
C ARG A 264 -9.56 -31.33 -8.73
N LYS A 265 -9.59 -32.66 -8.74
CA LYS A 265 -8.96 -33.48 -7.68
C LYS A 265 -7.44 -33.33 -7.66
N ALA A 266 -6.79 -33.18 -8.81
CA ALA A 266 -5.35 -32.95 -8.89
C ALA A 266 -4.96 -31.61 -8.22
N ILE A 267 -5.71 -30.54 -8.51
CA ILE A 267 -5.52 -29.21 -7.92
C ILE A 267 -5.76 -29.23 -6.41
N VAL A 268 -6.87 -29.84 -5.96
CA VAL A 268 -7.20 -29.98 -4.52
C VAL A 268 -6.08 -30.68 -3.76
N ARG A 269 -5.52 -31.74 -4.33
CA ARG A 269 -4.41 -32.48 -3.70
C ARG A 269 -3.11 -31.71 -3.69
N ARG A 270 -2.77 -31.05 -4.80
CA ARG A 270 -1.52 -30.28 -4.94
C ARG A 270 -1.45 -29.14 -3.93
N TYR A 271 -2.53 -28.40 -3.75
CA TYR A 271 -2.57 -27.23 -2.86
C TYR A 271 -3.22 -27.50 -1.51
N HIS A 272 -3.56 -28.75 -1.21
CA HIS A 272 -4.26 -29.12 0.02
C HIS A 272 -5.54 -28.29 0.25
N VAL A 273 -6.27 -28.01 -0.83
CA VAL A 273 -7.51 -27.22 -0.77
C VAL A 273 -8.49 -27.92 0.13
N ARG A 274 -9.02 -27.20 1.12
CA ARG A 274 -10.02 -27.72 2.04
C ARG A 274 -11.38 -27.07 1.82
N TRP A 275 -11.38 -25.84 1.36
CA TRP A 275 -12.58 -25.02 1.22
C TRP A 275 -12.64 -24.37 -0.16
N LEU A 276 -13.86 -24.27 -0.68
CA LEU A 276 -14.21 -23.41 -1.79
C LEU A 276 -15.05 -22.26 -1.24
N LEU A 277 -14.75 -21.05 -1.67
CA LEU A 277 -15.61 -19.90 -1.43
C LEU A 277 -16.04 -19.34 -2.78
N LEU A 278 -17.29 -19.62 -3.13
CA LEU A 278 -17.85 -19.40 -4.45
C LEU A 278 -18.78 -18.19 -4.45
N SER A 279 -18.82 -17.45 -5.55
CA SER A 279 -19.84 -16.44 -5.80
C SER A 279 -21.23 -17.09 -5.94
N LYS A 280 -22.28 -16.30 -5.71
CA LYS A 280 -23.67 -16.77 -5.76
C LYS A 280 -24.08 -17.43 -7.10
N ASP A 281 -23.42 -17.04 -8.19
CA ASP A 281 -23.74 -17.47 -9.55
C ASP A 281 -22.87 -18.67 -9.99
N GLN A 282 -21.84 -19.03 -9.21
CA GLN A 282 -20.99 -20.17 -9.48
C GLN A 282 -21.66 -21.47 -9.06
N ARG A 283 -21.55 -22.49 -9.93
CA ARG A 283 -22.05 -23.83 -9.62
C ARG A 283 -21.11 -24.54 -8.65
N VAL A 284 -21.69 -25.14 -7.62
CA VAL A 284 -20.93 -25.97 -6.67
C VAL A 284 -20.49 -27.25 -7.40
N PRO A 285 -19.17 -27.56 -7.46
CA PRO A 285 -18.68 -28.82 -8.03
C PRO A 285 -19.29 -30.03 -7.32
N SER A 286 -19.54 -31.13 -8.05
CA SER A 286 -20.24 -32.30 -7.51
C SER A 286 -19.47 -33.03 -6.40
N GLU A 287 -18.16 -32.82 -6.32
CA GLU A 287 -17.27 -33.32 -5.28
C GLU A 287 -17.26 -32.47 -3.99
N ALA A 288 -17.89 -31.29 -4.00
CA ALA A 288 -17.92 -30.37 -2.89
C ALA A 288 -19.28 -30.40 -2.17
N VAL A 289 -19.25 -30.27 -0.84
CA VAL A 289 -20.45 -30.23 0.01
C VAL A 289 -20.63 -28.83 0.54
N VAL A 290 -21.79 -28.22 0.27
CA VAL A 290 -22.13 -26.90 0.81
C VAL A 290 -22.23 -26.96 2.32
N VAL A 291 -21.54 -26.04 2.99
CA VAL A 291 -21.49 -25.94 4.46
C VAL A 291 -22.22 -24.70 4.97
N ALA A 292 -22.11 -23.57 4.26
CA ALA A 292 -22.78 -22.34 4.65
C ALA A 292 -23.03 -21.42 3.45
N TRP A 293 -24.00 -20.51 3.63
CA TRP A 293 -24.33 -19.44 2.68
C TRP A 293 -24.08 -18.08 3.34
N GLY A 294 -23.52 -17.15 2.58
CA GLY A 294 -23.29 -15.78 2.99
C GLY A 294 -24.63 -15.04 3.14
N PRO A 295 -24.97 -14.52 4.34
CA PRO A 295 -26.30 -13.99 4.59
C PRO A 295 -26.60 -12.70 3.81
N GLN A 296 -25.58 -11.93 3.44
CA GLN A 296 -25.74 -10.69 2.66
C GLN A 296 -25.38 -10.86 1.18
N THR A 297 -24.38 -11.69 0.88
CA THR A 297 -23.80 -11.80 -0.48
C THR A 297 -24.36 -12.96 -1.29
N GLY A 298 -24.94 -13.97 -0.62
CA GLY A 298 -25.34 -15.23 -1.26
C GLY A 298 -24.15 -16.11 -1.69
N GLU A 299 -22.92 -15.73 -1.33
CA GLU A 299 -21.72 -16.54 -1.57
C GLU A 299 -21.81 -17.89 -0.85
N VAL A 300 -21.12 -18.90 -1.35
CA VAL A 300 -21.20 -20.27 -0.86
C VAL A 300 -19.86 -20.71 -0.30
N LEU A 301 -19.86 -21.14 0.96
CA LEU A 301 -18.74 -21.91 1.51
C LEU A 301 -19.04 -23.40 1.31
N ALA A 302 -18.20 -24.07 0.54
CA ALA A 302 -18.28 -25.51 0.33
C ALA A 302 -16.98 -26.19 0.80
N ARG A 303 -17.10 -27.41 1.30
CA ARG A 303 -15.97 -28.24 1.71
C ARG A 303 -15.68 -29.26 0.63
N VAL A 304 -14.41 -29.41 0.26
CA VAL A 304 -13.97 -30.49 -0.63
C VAL A 304 -13.45 -31.66 0.18
N SER A 305 -13.70 -32.87 -0.31
CA SER A 305 -13.12 -34.10 0.24
C SER A 305 -11.78 -34.32 -0.47
N GLY A 306 -10.66 -34.20 0.26
CA GLY A 306 -9.32 -34.50 -0.27
C GLY A 306 -9.14 -35.97 -0.66
#